data_AF-A0AA35TXA1-F1
#
_entry.id   AF-A0AA35TXA1-F1
#
_cell.length_a   1.000
_cell.length_b   1.000
_cell.length_c   1.000
_cell.angle_alpha   90.00
_cell.angle_beta   90.00
_cell.angle_gamma   90.00
#
_symmetry.space_group_name_H-M   'P 1'
#
loop_
_entity.id
_entity.type
_entity.pdbx_description
1 polymer ?
#
loop_
_entity_poly.entity_id
_entity_poly.type
_entity_poly.pdbx_seq_one_letter_code
_entity_poly.pdbx_strand_id
1 'polypeptide(L)'
;MEEPEAKFARVAALKMADILHKRAVQYVCGTKDVPSLAMSLGELRQMDELKDVSKDDMKNVFYLVLVNPHWNIRWMDSSNKTVADWTHYPQSSDRLAIFSPSPPFKCRLFLKLAGLWSMLQWIILAILGGVVVCAVFALYQKKKRRQESAVFSMVGRIMDVMKYHYKKSSTKKDLLPYLAIIHVRDMLIPPSERSVSLHANANAV
;
A
#
# COMPACT_ATOMS: atom_id res chain seq x y z
N MET A 1 -32.76 5.05 50.75
CA MET A 1 -31.65 4.35 51.44
C MET A 1 -31.20 3.23 50.52
N GLU A 2 -30.06 3.38 49.85
CA GLU A 2 -29.51 2.35 48.97
C GLU A 2 -28.83 1.30 49.84
N GLU A 3 -29.25 0.03 49.67
CA GLU A 3 -28.82 -1.13 50.44
C GLU A 3 -27.28 -1.31 50.36
N PRO A 4 -26.60 -1.65 51.47
CA PRO A 4 -25.13 -1.70 51.51
C PRO A 4 -24.52 -2.65 50.46
N GLU A 5 -25.21 -3.73 50.11
CA GLU A 5 -24.77 -4.69 49.09
C GLU A 5 -24.77 -4.09 47.67
N ALA A 6 -25.77 -3.26 47.35
CA ALA A 6 -25.86 -2.60 46.05
C ALA A 6 -24.70 -1.61 45.83
N LYS A 7 -24.27 -0.91 46.90
CA LYS A 7 -23.12 0.01 46.84
C LYS A 7 -21.81 -0.74 46.58
N PHE A 8 -21.62 -1.89 47.24
CA PHE A 8 -20.42 -2.71 47.05
C PHE A 8 -20.32 -3.25 45.62
N ALA A 9 -21.40 -3.84 45.11
CA ALA A 9 -21.45 -4.36 43.73
C ALA A 9 -21.17 -3.27 42.70
N ARG A 10 -21.67 -2.05 42.92
CA ARG A 10 -21.40 -0.90 42.04
C ARG A 10 -19.93 -0.50 42.04
N VAL A 11 -19.27 -0.45 43.20
CA VAL A 11 -17.84 -0.13 43.28
C VAL A 11 -17.00 -1.20 42.59
N ALA A 12 -17.32 -2.49 42.80
CA ALA A 12 -16.65 -3.59 42.12
C ALA A 12 -16.81 -3.52 40.60
N ALA A 13 -18.02 -3.22 40.11
CA ALA A 13 -18.28 -3.05 38.68
C ALA A 13 -17.48 -1.88 38.06
N LEU A 14 -17.36 -0.76 38.77
CA LEU A 14 -16.57 0.39 38.30
C LEU A 14 -15.07 0.08 38.25
N LYS A 15 -14.53 -0.61 39.25
CA LYS A 15 -13.13 -1.09 39.23
C LYS A 15 -12.88 -2.04 38.06
N MET A 16 -13.79 -3.00 37.87
CA MET A 16 -13.75 -3.90 36.73
C MET A 16 -13.73 -3.15 35.39
N ALA A 17 -14.58 -2.14 35.24
CA ALA A 17 -14.64 -1.29 34.06
C ALA A 17 -13.31 -0.55 33.82
N ASP A 18 -12.69 0.00 34.86
CA ASP A 18 -11.40 0.72 34.77
C ASP A 18 -10.25 -0.20 34.33
N ILE A 19 -10.18 -1.42 34.89
CA ILE A 19 -9.20 -2.44 34.48
C ILE A 19 -9.36 -2.78 33.00
N LEU A 20 -10.60 -3.10 32.57
CA LEU A 20 -10.90 -3.44 31.19
C LEU A 20 -10.62 -2.27 30.25
N HIS A 21 -10.84 -1.04 30.72
CA HIS A 21 -10.57 0.17 29.97
C HIS A 21 -9.07 0.38 29.75
N LYS A 22 -8.26 0.28 30.80
CA LYS A 22 -6.79 0.37 30.73
C LYS A 22 -6.23 -0.66 29.76
N ARG A 23 -6.70 -1.91 29.83
CA ARG A 23 -6.32 -2.97 28.91
C ARG A 23 -6.71 -2.66 27.47
N ALA A 24 -7.94 -2.19 27.24
CA ALA A 24 -8.42 -1.82 25.92
C ALA A 24 -7.59 -0.67 25.30
N VAL A 25 -7.22 0.33 26.10
CA VAL A 25 -6.32 1.41 25.68
C VAL A 25 -4.95 0.87 25.29
N GLN A 26 -4.34 0.02 26.12
CA GLN A 26 -3.03 -0.58 25.83
C GLN A 26 -3.03 -1.40 24.54
N TYR A 27 -4.09 -2.20 24.33
CA TYR A 27 -4.26 -2.98 23.10
C TYR A 27 -4.38 -2.08 21.86
N VAL A 28 -5.27 -1.06 21.90
CA VAL A 28 -5.47 -0.13 20.77
C VAL A 28 -4.20 0.67 20.47
N CYS A 29 -3.43 1.02 21.49
CA CYS A 29 -2.18 1.76 21.34
C CYS A 29 -0.98 0.89 20.93
N GLY A 30 -1.16 -0.43 20.78
CA GLY A 30 -0.13 -1.34 20.30
C GLY A 30 0.95 -1.68 21.33
N THR A 31 0.62 -1.64 22.63
CA THR A 31 1.55 -2.10 23.68
C THR A 31 1.76 -3.61 23.58
N LYS A 32 3.01 -4.08 23.61
CA LYS A 32 3.37 -5.50 23.41
C LYS A 32 2.86 -6.44 24.51
N ASP A 33 2.54 -5.91 25.69
CA ASP A 33 2.17 -6.68 26.87
C ASP A 33 0.71 -7.20 26.82
N VAL A 34 -0.11 -6.68 25.91
CA VAL A 34 -1.54 -7.02 25.82
C VAL A 34 -1.85 -7.61 24.45
N PRO A 35 -1.84 -8.95 24.29
CA PRO A 35 -2.03 -9.60 22.99
C PRO A 35 -3.50 -9.61 22.53
N SER A 36 -4.46 -9.40 23.44
CA SER A 36 -5.89 -9.44 23.14
C SER A 36 -6.69 -8.42 23.93
N LEU A 37 -7.69 -7.84 23.26
CA LEU A 37 -8.65 -6.90 23.85
C LEU A 37 -9.47 -7.55 24.98
N ALA A 38 -9.88 -8.80 24.77
CA ALA A 38 -10.74 -9.53 25.70
C ALA A 38 -9.93 -10.27 26.76
N MET A 39 -10.31 -10.10 28.02
CA MET A 39 -9.71 -10.74 29.19
C MET A 39 -10.65 -11.80 29.74
N SER A 40 -10.13 -12.93 30.19
CA SER A 40 -10.97 -13.95 30.84
C SER A 40 -11.37 -13.51 32.26
N LEU A 41 -12.54 -13.95 32.72
CA LEU A 41 -13.00 -13.68 34.07
C LEU A 41 -12.08 -14.31 35.12
N GLY A 42 -11.48 -15.46 34.81
CA GLY A 42 -10.48 -16.11 35.65
C GLY A 42 -9.26 -15.21 35.91
N GLU A 43 -8.71 -14.59 34.86
CA GLU A 43 -7.59 -13.65 35.00
C GLU A 43 -8.02 -12.36 35.74
N LEU A 44 -9.23 -11.87 35.47
CA LEU A 44 -9.76 -10.65 36.08
C LEU A 44 -9.95 -10.80 37.61
N ARG A 45 -10.35 -12.00 38.05
CA ARG A 45 -10.50 -12.33 39.48
C ARG A 45 -9.17 -12.46 40.23
N GLN A 46 -8.07 -12.69 39.52
CA GLN A 46 -6.74 -12.77 40.13
C GLN A 46 -6.16 -11.39 40.46
N MET A 47 -6.77 -10.31 39.96
CA MET A 47 -6.33 -8.96 40.30
C MET A 47 -6.66 -8.62 41.75
N ASP A 48 -5.71 -8.00 42.45
CA ASP A 48 -5.85 -7.62 43.87
C ASP A 48 -7.10 -6.77 44.13
N GLU A 49 -7.56 -6.01 43.13
CA GLU A 49 -8.75 -5.15 43.21
C GLU A 49 -10.09 -5.91 43.21
N LEU A 50 -10.11 -7.16 42.74
CA LEU A 50 -11.30 -8.00 42.58
C LEU A 50 -11.21 -9.34 43.33
N LYS A 51 -10.08 -9.62 43.97
CA LYS A 51 -9.80 -10.88 44.68
C LYS A 51 -10.74 -11.12 45.87
N ASP A 52 -11.12 -10.04 46.57
CA ASP A 52 -11.96 -10.10 47.77
C ASP A 52 -13.47 -10.16 47.48
N VAL A 53 -13.88 -10.11 46.20
CA VAL A 53 -15.30 -10.15 45.82
C VAL A 53 -15.83 -11.58 45.89
N SER A 54 -16.89 -11.78 46.67
CA SER A 54 -17.55 -13.08 46.81
C SER A 54 -18.12 -13.56 45.48
N LYS A 55 -18.29 -14.89 45.31
CA LYS A 55 -18.93 -15.46 44.12
C LYS A 55 -20.37 -14.96 43.93
N ASP A 56 -21.09 -14.72 45.01
CA ASP A 56 -22.48 -14.26 44.95
C ASP A 56 -22.56 -12.78 44.59
N ASP A 57 -21.65 -11.95 45.12
CA ASP A 57 -21.53 -10.54 44.77
C ASP A 57 -21.17 -10.34 43.30
N MET A 58 -20.38 -11.25 42.72
CA MET A 58 -20.06 -11.22 41.29
C MET A 58 -21.31 -11.33 40.42
N LYS A 59 -22.33 -12.09 40.83
CA LYS A 59 -23.59 -12.16 40.09
C LYS A 59 -24.27 -10.79 40.00
N ASN A 60 -24.26 -10.04 41.10
CA ASN A 60 -24.79 -8.68 41.16
C ASN A 60 -23.96 -7.72 40.28
N VAL A 61 -22.64 -7.87 40.25
CA VAL A 61 -21.75 -7.09 39.37
C VAL A 61 -22.09 -7.33 37.89
N PHE A 62 -22.24 -8.59 37.47
CA PHE A 62 -22.58 -8.92 36.08
C PHE A 62 -23.98 -8.48 35.69
N TYR A 63 -24.94 -8.56 36.62
CA TYR A 63 -26.26 -7.99 36.43
C TYR A 63 -26.17 -6.48 36.18
N LEU A 64 -25.39 -5.75 36.97
CA LEU A 64 -25.17 -4.31 36.75
C LEU A 64 -24.53 -4.03 35.39
N VAL A 65 -23.58 -4.85 34.93
CA VAL A 65 -22.97 -4.71 33.60
C VAL A 65 -24.03 -4.86 32.49
N LEU A 66 -24.94 -5.84 32.60
CA LEU A 66 -26.01 -6.05 31.63
C LEU A 66 -27.03 -4.90 31.60
N VAL A 67 -27.41 -4.39 32.78
CA VAL A 67 -28.40 -3.31 32.92
C VAL A 67 -27.84 -1.95 32.48
N ASN A 68 -26.51 -1.78 32.48
CA ASN A 68 -25.83 -0.52 32.16
C ASN A 68 -25.04 -0.59 30.84
N PRO A 69 -25.72 -0.59 29.67
CA PRO A 69 -25.05 -0.70 28.36
C PRO A 69 -24.09 0.47 28.06
N HIS A 70 -24.29 1.62 28.71
CA HIS A 70 -23.43 2.80 28.56
C HIS A 70 -21.98 2.57 29.07
N TRP A 71 -21.72 1.52 29.85
CA TRP A 71 -20.37 1.13 30.25
C TRP A 71 -19.56 0.50 29.10
N ASN A 72 -20.19 0.16 27.98
CA ASN A 72 -19.55 -0.43 26.79
C ASN A 72 -18.75 -1.72 27.07
N ILE A 73 -19.10 -2.44 28.14
CA ILE A 73 -18.52 -3.74 28.48
C ILE A 73 -19.31 -4.80 27.73
N ARG A 74 -18.63 -5.64 26.94
CA ARG A 74 -19.22 -6.82 26.33
C ARG A 74 -18.75 -8.06 27.05
N TRP A 75 -19.71 -8.81 27.57
CA TRP A 75 -19.52 -10.13 28.14
C TRP A 75 -19.74 -11.18 27.04
N MET A 76 -18.77 -12.05 26.86
CA MET A 76 -18.78 -13.14 25.88
C MET A 76 -18.60 -14.47 26.60
N ASP A 77 -19.35 -15.47 26.16
CA ASP A 77 -19.19 -16.84 26.63
C ASP A 77 -17.92 -17.50 26.05
N SER A 78 -17.67 -18.75 26.44
CA SER A 78 -16.59 -19.57 25.88
C SER A 78 -16.70 -19.81 24.36
N SER A 79 -17.89 -19.64 23.78
CA SER A 79 -18.18 -19.73 22.35
C SER A 79 -18.05 -18.38 21.63
N ASN A 80 -17.55 -17.35 22.32
CA ASN A 80 -17.38 -15.99 21.82
C ASN A 80 -18.69 -15.30 21.40
N LYS A 81 -19.83 -15.76 21.92
CA LYS A 81 -21.15 -15.13 21.74
C LYS A 81 -21.39 -14.15 22.87
N THR A 82 -21.98 -13.01 22.54
CA THR A 82 -22.33 -12.02 23.55
C THR A 82 -23.44 -12.54 24.44
N VAL A 83 -23.18 -12.56 25.75
CA VAL A 83 -24.17 -12.91 26.76
C VAL A 83 -25.02 -11.68 27.01
N ALA A 84 -26.32 -11.79 26.72
CA ALA A 84 -27.30 -10.72 26.95
C ALA A 84 -28.31 -11.07 28.06
N ASP A 85 -28.27 -12.30 28.57
CA ASP A 85 -29.21 -12.80 29.56
C ASP A 85 -28.53 -12.99 30.92
N TRP A 86 -29.28 -12.69 31.99
CA TRP A 86 -28.87 -12.84 33.38
C TRP A 86 -28.96 -14.29 33.88
N THR A 87 -29.59 -15.19 33.11
CA THR A 87 -29.68 -16.63 33.42
C THR A 87 -28.34 -17.35 33.27
N HIS A 88 -27.42 -16.81 32.46
CA HIS A 88 -26.07 -17.35 32.32
C HIS A 88 -25.27 -17.03 33.59
N TYR A 89 -24.64 -18.04 34.18
CA TYR A 89 -23.81 -17.86 35.37
C TYR A 89 -22.37 -17.54 34.95
N PRO A 90 -21.72 -16.52 35.54
CA PRO A 90 -20.37 -16.12 35.15
C PRO A 90 -19.36 -17.24 35.35
N GLN A 91 -18.78 -17.71 34.24
CA GLN A 91 -17.74 -18.75 34.24
C GLN A 91 -16.35 -18.14 34.13
N SER A 92 -15.34 -18.81 34.66
CA SER A 92 -13.94 -18.35 34.57
C SER A 92 -13.42 -18.24 33.13
N SER A 93 -14.00 -19.02 32.20
CA SER A 93 -13.71 -19.03 30.77
C SER A 93 -14.38 -17.88 30.01
N ASP A 94 -15.37 -17.22 30.61
CA ASP A 94 -16.06 -16.10 29.99
C ASP A 94 -15.10 -14.92 29.80
N ARG A 95 -15.29 -14.18 28.72
CA ARG A 95 -14.41 -13.09 28.33
C ARG A 95 -15.11 -11.76 28.41
N LEU A 96 -14.43 -10.75 28.91
CA LEU A 96 -14.92 -9.37 28.98
C LEU A 96 -14.01 -8.44 28.20
N ALA A 97 -14.60 -7.48 27.49
CA ALA A 97 -13.87 -6.51 26.70
C ALA A 97 -14.63 -5.18 26.60
N ILE A 98 -13.87 -4.09 26.54
CA ILE A 98 -14.39 -2.76 26.15
C ILE A 98 -13.91 -2.46 24.73
N PHE A 99 -14.85 -2.27 23.81
CA PHE A 99 -14.53 -2.09 22.39
C PHE A 99 -14.38 -0.64 21.96
N SER A 100 -14.84 0.29 22.79
CA SER A 100 -14.73 1.72 22.53
C SER A 100 -14.03 2.41 23.70
N PRO A 101 -12.73 2.14 23.93
CA PRO A 101 -11.95 2.90 24.90
C PRO A 101 -11.78 4.36 24.43
N SER A 102 -11.52 5.26 25.37
CA SER A 102 -11.15 6.66 25.12
C SER A 102 -9.62 6.80 25.28
N PRO A 103 -8.81 6.43 24.27
CA PRO A 103 -7.36 6.46 24.39
C PRO A 103 -6.82 7.88 24.59
N PRO A 104 -5.66 8.03 25.25
CA PRO A 104 -5.03 9.32 25.45
C PRO A 104 -4.73 10.01 24.11
N PHE A 105 -4.67 11.34 24.12
CA PHE A 105 -4.46 12.15 22.91
C PHE A 105 -3.21 11.74 22.13
N LYS A 106 -2.10 11.41 22.83
CA LYS A 106 -0.85 10.98 22.20
C LYS A 106 -1.02 9.73 21.33
N CYS A 107 -1.74 8.73 21.82
CA CYS A 107 -2.00 7.50 21.08
C CYS A 107 -2.90 7.75 19.87
N ARG A 108 -3.96 8.56 20.04
CA ARG A 108 -4.82 8.97 18.92
C ARG A 108 -4.04 9.71 17.83
N LEU A 109 -3.18 10.63 18.23
CA LEU A 109 -2.35 11.41 17.33
C LEU A 109 -1.34 10.51 16.60
N PHE A 110 -0.64 9.64 17.32
CA PHE A 110 0.35 8.74 16.73
C PHE A 110 -0.26 7.80 15.69
N LEU A 111 -1.41 7.18 15.99
CA LEU A 111 -2.12 6.31 15.03
C LEU A 111 -2.52 7.07 13.75
N LYS A 112 -2.99 8.31 13.88
CA LYS A 112 -3.33 9.18 12.73
C LYS A 112 -2.08 9.57 11.93
N LEU A 113 -1.01 9.96 12.60
CA LEU A 113 0.26 10.34 11.97
C LEU A 113 0.91 9.15 11.25
N ALA A 114 0.88 7.96 11.83
CA ALA A 114 1.39 6.75 11.18
C ALA A 114 0.64 6.43 9.88
N GLY A 115 -0.70 6.59 9.87
CA GLY A 115 -1.50 6.45 8.65
C GLY A 115 -1.13 7.49 7.58
N LEU A 116 -0.95 8.76 7.99
CA LEU A 116 -0.52 9.83 7.08
C LEU A 116 0.88 9.59 6.53
N TRP A 117 1.79 9.07 7.35
CA TRP A 117 3.15 8.73 6.93
C TRP A 117 3.15 7.67 5.84
N SER A 118 2.36 6.61 6.02
CA SER A 118 2.20 5.55 5.02
C SER A 118 1.67 6.12 3.69
N MET A 119 0.62 6.96 3.75
CA MET A 119 0.09 7.62 2.55
C MET A 119 1.13 8.51 1.85
N LEU A 120 1.91 9.28 2.62
CA LEU A 120 2.95 10.15 2.07
C LEU A 120 4.03 9.35 1.34
N GLN A 121 4.42 8.19 1.86
CA GLN A 121 5.37 7.29 1.21
C GLN A 121 4.87 6.83 -0.17
N TRP A 122 3.60 6.43 -0.28
CA TRP A 122 3.01 6.04 -1.56
C TRP A 122 2.96 7.19 -2.58
N ILE A 123 2.67 8.41 -2.13
CA ILE A 123 2.67 9.60 -2.99
C ILE A 123 4.07 9.87 -3.54
N ILE A 124 5.10 9.81 -2.69
CA ILE A 124 6.49 10.03 -3.13
C ILE A 124 6.91 8.98 -4.16
N LEU A 125 6.58 7.70 -3.93
CA LEU A 125 6.87 6.62 -4.88
C LEU A 125 6.15 6.84 -6.22
N ALA A 126 4.90 7.29 -6.21
CA ALA A 126 4.15 7.58 -7.43
C ALA A 126 4.79 8.72 -8.24
N ILE A 127 5.23 9.79 -7.58
CA ILE A 127 5.92 10.92 -8.24
C ILE A 127 7.24 10.44 -8.84
N LEU A 128 8.05 9.70 -8.08
CA LEU A 128 9.34 9.21 -8.55
C LEU A 128 9.17 8.26 -9.75
N GLY A 129 8.20 7.35 -9.68
CA GLY A 129 7.83 6.46 -10.79
C GLY A 129 7.39 7.24 -12.02
N GLY A 130 6.55 8.27 -11.83
CA GLY A 130 6.12 9.17 -12.92
C GLY A 130 7.29 9.86 -13.62
N VAL A 131 8.25 10.40 -12.85
CA VAL A 131 9.45 11.04 -13.41
C VAL A 131 10.26 10.07 -14.27
N VAL A 132 10.46 8.84 -13.79
CA VAL A 132 11.20 7.81 -14.55
C VAL A 132 10.48 7.47 -15.85
N VAL A 133 9.16 7.27 -15.81
CA VAL A 133 8.36 6.97 -17.01
C VAL A 133 8.44 8.12 -18.02
N CYS A 134 8.30 9.36 -17.56
CA CYS A 134 8.43 10.54 -18.41
C CYS A 134 9.82 10.64 -19.04
N ALA A 135 10.89 10.37 -18.27
CA ALA A 135 12.26 10.40 -18.78
C ALA A 135 12.49 9.32 -19.85
N VAL A 136 12.06 8.08 -19.60
CA VAL A 136 12.16 6.98 -20.56
C VAL A 136 11.38 7.30 -21.83
N PHE A 137 10.16 7.83 -21.69
CA PHE A 137 9.34 8.22 -22.83
C PHE A 137 9.98 9.33 -23.66
N ALA A 138 10.55 10.35 -23.01
CA ALA A 138 11.26 11.43 -23.70
C ALA A 138 12.49 10.93 -24.46
N LEU A 139 13.28 10.04 -23.84
CA LEU A 139 14.44 9.42 -24.49
C LEU A 139 14.04 8.54 -25.66
N TYR A 140 12.97 7.77 -25.51
CA TYR A 140 12.41 6.94 -26.58
C TYR A 140 11.98 7.81 -27.79
N GLN A 141 11.24 8.89 -27.54
CA GLN A 141 10.83 9.82 -28.60
C GLN A 141 12.02 10.49 -29.28
N LYS A 142 13.05 10.88 -28.52
CA LYS A 142 14.29 11.44 -29.08
C LYS A 142 15.02 10.42 -29.96
N LYS A 143 15.08 9.16 -29.55
CA LYS A 143 15.68 8.07 -30.34
C LYS A 143 14.90 7.82 -31.63
N LYS A 144 13.57 7.78 -31.55
CA LYS A 144 12.68 7.61 -32.71
C LYS A 144 12.86 8.73 -33.73
N ARG A 145 12.84 10.00 -33.29
CA ARG A 145 13.08 11.16 -34.16
C ARG A 145 14.45 11.12 -34.86
N ARG A 146 15.49 10.65 -34.17
CA ARG A 146 16.82 10.49 -34.79
C ARG A 146 16.82 9.46 -35.91
N GLN A 147 16.11 8.34 -35.74
CA GLN A 147 16.00 7.32 -36.79
C GLN A 147 15.19 7.83 -37.98
N GLU A 148 14.05 8.50 -37.76
CA GLU A 148 13.26 9.10 -38.83
C GLU A 148 14.05 10.14 -39.63
N SER A 149 14.77 11.04 -38.93
CA SER A 149 15.61 12.04 -39.59
C SER A 149 16.75 11.43 -40.43
N ALA A 150 17.33 10.32 -39.99
CA ALA A 150 18.38 9.62 -40.74
C ALA A 150 17.83 8.99 -42.02
N VAL A 151 16.64 8.39 -41.96
CA VAL A 151 15.95 7.85 -43.14
C VAL A 151 15.62 8.96 -44.13
N PHE A 152 15.06 10.09 -43.66
CA PHE A 152 14.74 11.21 -44.54
C PHE A 152 15.98 11.83 -45.20
N SER A 153 17.09 11.95 -44.47
CA SER A 153 18.36 12.41 -45.03
C SER A 153 18.88 11.46 -46.11
N MET A 154 18.83 10.14 -45.87
CA MET A 154 19.25 9.14 -46.84
C MET A 154 18.40 9.17 -48.11
N VAL A 155 17.07 9.29 -47.98
CA VAL A 155 16.15 9.40 -49.13
C VAL A 155 16.40 10.69 -49.92
N GLY A 156 16.69 11.81 -49.25
CA GLY A 156 17.07 13.06 -49.91
C GLY A 156 18.30 12.88 -50.83
N ARG A 157 19.34 12.21 -50.34
CA ARG A 157 20.55 11.93 -51.13
C ARG A 157 20.25 11.02 -52.35
N ILE A 158 19.37 10.04 -52.20
CA ILE A 158 18.91 9.20 -53.33
C ILE A 158 18.21 10.06 -54.40
N MET A 159 17.34 10.97 -53.95
CA MET A 159 16.60 11.86 -54.84
C MET A 159 17.54 12.81 -55.60
N ASP A 160 18.59 13.31 -54.96
CA ASP A 160 19.58 14.18 -55.61
C ASP A 160 20.36 13.44 -56.71
N VAL A 161 20.77 12.19 -56.46
CA VAL A 161 21.42 11.34 -57.48
C VAL A 161 20.50 11.12 -58.69
N MET A 162 19.23 10.80 -58.45
CA MET A 162 18.26 10.63 -59.54
C MET A 162 18.01 11.92 -60.32
N LYS A 163 17.83 13.06 -59.63
CA LYS A 163 17.68 14.38 -60.28
C LYS A 163 18.89 14.74 -61.11
N TYR A 164 20.09 14.47 -60.61
CA TYR A 164 21.34 14.70 -61.32
C TYR A 164 21.44 13.84 -62.59
N HIS A 165 21.11 12.56 -62.49
CA HIS A 165 21.13 11.64 -63.63
C HIS A 165 20.08 12.02 -64.69
N TYR A 166 18.87 12.37 -64.26
CA TYR A 166 17.81 12.85 -65.13
C TYR A 166 18.23 14.10 -65.90
N LYS A 167 18.80 15.11 -65.22
CA LYS A 167 19.31 16.34 -65.85
C LYS A 167 20.41 16.08 -66.89
N LYS A 168 21.29 15.11 -66.62
CA LYS A 168 22.33 14.67 -67.58
C LYS A 168 21.75 13.94 -68.78
N SER A 169 20.75 13.08 -68.56
CA SER A 169 20.03 12.37 -69.62
C SER A 169 19.28 13.32 -70.55
N SER A 170 18.66 14.37 -70.02
CA SER A 170 18.01 15.38 -70.87
C SER A 170 18.98 16.16 -71.78
N THR A 171 20.27 16.24 -71.43
CA THR A 171 21.27 16.99 -72.20
C THR A 171 22.03 16.11 -73.19
N LYS A 172 22.21 14.82 -72.88
CA LYS A 172 22.91 13.85 -73.75
C LYS A 172 21.92 12.83 -74.32
N LYS A 173 21.68 12.90 -75.63
CA LYS A 173 20.70 12.05 -76.34
C LYS A 173 20.94 10.54 -76.20
N ASP A 174 22.15 10.12 -75.84
CA ASP A 174 22.52 8.70 -75.71
C ASP A 174 22.31 8.11 -74.31
N LEU A 175 21.85 8.91 -73.33
CA LEU A 175 21.71 8.47 -71.95
C LEU A 175 20.23 8.32 -71.59
N LEU A 176 19.82 7.12 -71.19
CA LEU A 176 18.45 6.81 -70.79
C LEU A 176 18.09 7.48 -69.44
N PRO A 177 16.83 7.92 -69.24
CA PRO A 177 16.40 8.64 -68.03
C PRO A 177 16.21 7.75 -66.79
N TYR A 178 16.54 6.46 -66.88
CA TYR A 178 16.40 5.48 -65.81
C TYR A 178 17.77 5.02 -65.31
N LEU A 179 17.90 4.78 -64.00
CA LEU A 179 19.13 4.32 -63.37
C LEU A 179 18.86 3.08 -62.52
N ALA A 180 19.67 2.04 -62.69
CA ALA A 180 19.54 0.81 -61.89
C ALA A 180 19.86 1.07 -60.41
N ILE A 181 19.15 0.39 -59.52
CA ILE A 181 19.28 0.55 -58.05
C ILE A 181 20.73 0.33 -57.60
N ILE A 182 21.46 -0.60 -58.22
CA ILE A 182 22.88 -0.89 -57.93
C ILE A 182 23.74 0.36 -58.17
N HIS A 183 23.50 1.09 -59.27
CA HIS A 183 24.28 2.28 -59.60
C HIS A 183 23.96 3.46 -58.68
N VAL A 184 22.69 3.58 -58.24
CA VAL A 184 22.29 4.60 -57.25
C VAL A 184 23.03 4.37 -55.93
N ARG A 185 23.02 3.13 -55.42
CA ARG A 185 23.74 2.74 -54.19
C ARG A 185 25.23 3.05 -54.30
N ASP A 186 25.84 2.69 -55.42
CA ASP A 186 27.26 2.91 -55.64
C ASP A 186 27.60 4.41 -55.73
N MET A 187 26.71 5.26 -56.26
CA MET A 187 26.90 6.71 -56.23
C MET A 187 26.72 7.34 -54.83
N LEU A 188 25.97 6.70 -53.94
CA LEU A 188 25.76 7.15 -52.56
C LEU A 188 26.94 6.82 -51.63
N ILE A 189 27.72 5.78 -51.93
CA ILE A 189 28.84 5.30 -51.12
C ILE A 189 30.18 5.60 -51.83
N PRO A 190 30.99 6.54 -51.32
CA PRO A 190 32.27 6.89 -51.94
C PRO A 190 33.21 5.67 -51.97
N PRO A 191 34.08 5.54 -52.99
CA PRO A 191 34.91 4.35 -53.20
C PRO A 191 35.85 4.05 -52.02
N SER A 192 36.27 5.06 -51.26
CA SER A 192 37.08 4.91 -50.04
C SER A 192 36.38 4.16 -48.90
N GLU A 193 35.04 4.15 -48.87
CA GLU A 193 34.25 3.49 -47.82
C GLU A 193 33.77 2.07 -48.22
N ARG A 194 33.99 1.67 -49.48
CA ARG A 194 33.54 0.36 -49.99
C ARG A 194 34.41 -0.81 -49.55
N SER A 195 35.72 -0.60 -49.35
CA SER A 195 36.63 -1.65 -48.86
C SER A 195 36.37 -2.00 -47.40
N VAL A 196 36.08 -1.00 -46.57
CA VAL A 196 35.84 -1.15 -45.13
C VAL A 196 34.57 -1.96 -44.84
N SER A 197 33.50 -1.77 -45.62
CA SER A 197 32.24 -2.52 -45.45
C SER A 197 32.33 -3.99 -45.91
N LEU A 198 33.18 -4.31 -46.88
CA LEU A 198 33.45 -5.69 -47.29
C LEU A 198 34.28 -6.45 -46.24
N HIS A 199 35.26 -5.80 -45.61
CA HIS A 199 36.05 -6.41 -44.53
C HIS A 199 35.25 -6.57 -43.22
N ALA A 200 34.32 -5.67 -42.92
CA ALA A 200 33.49 -5.76 -41.72
C ALA A 200 32.52 -6.97 -41.74
N ASN A 201 31.99 -7.34 -42.91
CA ASN A 201 31.11 -8.51 -43.06
C ASN A 201 31.87 -9.84 -43.10
N ALA A 202 33.15 -9.86 -43.50
CA ALA A 202 33.97 -11.06 -43.52
C ALA A 202 34.39 -11.54 -42.11
N ASN A 203 34.36 -10.64 -41.11
CA ASN A 203 34.71 -10.93 -39.72
C ASN A 203 33.49 -11.23 -38.83
N ALA A 204 32.29 -11.28 -39.41
CA ALA A 204 31.02 -11.50 -38.70
C ALA A 204 30.38 -12.86 -39.01
N VAL A 205 31.12 -13.77 -39.65
CA VAL A 205 30.74 -15.18 -39.94
C VAL A 205 31.68 -16.11 -39.18
#